data_AF-A0A7V5NB70-F1
#
_entry.id   AF-A0A7V5NB70-F1
#
_cell.length_a   1.000
_cell.length_b   1.000
_cell.length_c   1.000
_cell.angle_alpha   90.00
_cell.angle_beta   90.00
_cell.angle_gamma   90.00
#
_symmetry.space_group_name_H-M   'P 1'
#
loop_
_entity.id
_entity.type
_entity.pdbx_description
1 polymer ?
#
loop_
_entity_poly.entity_id
_entity_poly.type
_entity_poly.pdbx_seq_one_letter_code
_entity_poly.pdbx_strand_id
1 'polypeptide(L)'
;MSLLYEKESYEIRGACFWIWKEFGSAFKESIIDKALTEELLRRGLKVENQKRIDIFYQSKKVGTYIPDKIVNDSILIELKAKPFLTKSDYLQFQRYLKGSNYKLGFLINFGNKLTIKRYVYDKIRKDQRQIRDLLNGSARDPRFTKEIRERSAFTLMELLIIIGIFAILAGIGFISIVNYKQNQDLTSTTQEIVEVLRNAQNRSLSQEATSTTGTGGSWGVHFENPNGDGNDFYELFQGSNYNNGTIVSKSNLPSNIQFDIPASGSSSTVIFSPITGLPDTATTIKISLISSPTSSSTITINANGKIQY
;
A
#
# COMPACT_ATOMS: atom_id res chain seq x y z
N MET A 1 -48.93 6.82 -16.08
CA MET A 1 -48.09 5.61 -15.91
C MET A 1 -47.56 5.64 -14.49
N SER A 2 -48.08 4.80 -13.59
CA SER A 2 -47.71 4.79 -12.17
C SER A 2 -46.32 4.18 -11.96
N LEU A 3 -45.60 4.64 -10.92
CA LEU A 3 -44.28 4.09 -10.58
C LEU A 3 -44.46 2.75 -9.86
N LEU A 4 -43.69 1.73 -10.24
CA LEU A 4 -43.67 0.46 -9.50
C LEU A 4 -43.16 0.70 -8.06
N TYR A 5 -43.95 0.32 -7.05
CA TYR A 5 -43.68 0.62 -5.63
C TYR A 5 -43.44 2.11 -5.38
N GLU A 6 -44.37 2.94 -5.84
CA GLU A 6 -44.26 4.41 -5.78
C GLU A 6 -44.10 4.92 -4.36
N LYS A 7 -45.00 4.53 -3.45
CA LYS A 7 -44.99 4.95 -2.04
C LYS A 7 -43.68 4.58 -1.36
N GLU A 8 -43.25 3.33 -1.49
CA GLU A 8 -42.00 2.84 -0.91
C GLU A 8 -40.79 3.54 -1.51
N SER A 9 -40.80 3.80 -2.82
CA SER A 9 -39.73 4.54 -3.50
C SER A 9 -39.59 5.97 -2.96
N TYR A 10 -40.72 6.64 -2.64
CA TYR A 10 -40.70 7.97 -2.02
C TYR A 10 -40.13 7.91 -0.61
N GLU A 11 -40.57 6.96 0.22
CA GLU A 11 -40.07 6.82 1.59
C GLU A 11 -38.57 6.48 1.64
N ILE A 12 -38.10 5.56 0.79
CA ILE A 12 -36.68 5.20 0.72
C ILE A 12 -35.83 6.42 0.34
N ARG A 13 -36.28 7.20 -0.65
CA ARG A 13 -35.55 8.42 -1.05
C ARG A 13 -35.56 9.46 0.05
N GLY A 14 -36.71 9.66 0.70
CA GLY A 14 -36.84 10.57 1.85
C GLY A 14 -35.90 10.20 2.99
N ALA A 15 -35.83 8.91 3.34
CA ALA A 15 -34.90 8.39 4.33
C ALA A 15 -33.44 8.70 3.97
N CYS A 16 -33.04 8.46 2.73
CA CYS A 16 -31.68 8.72 2.27
C CYS A 16 -31.30 10.21 2.34
N PHE A 17 -32.23 11.11 1.96
CA PHE A 17 -32.01 12.55 2.09
C PHE A 17 -31.90 13.00 3.54
N TRP A 18 -32.73 12.43 4.43
CA TRP A 18 -32.67 12.72 5.86
C TRP A 18 -31.32 12.33 6.46
N ILE A 19 -30.88 11.08 6.21
CA ILE A 19 -29.57 10.59 6.65
C ILE A 19 -28.43 11.43 6.07
N TRP A 20 -28.50 11.79 4.78
CA TRP A 20 -27.48 12.64 4.17
C TRP A 20 -27.41 14.03 4.79
N LYS A 21 -28.56 14.63 5.14
CA LYS A 21 -28.60 15.94 5.80
C LYS A 21 -27.95 15.90 7.19
N GLU A 22 -28.14 14.80 7.91
CA GLU A 22 -27.61 14.63 9.27
C GLU A 22 -26.12 14.25 9.28
N PHE A 23 -25.70 13.30 8.43
CA PHE A 23 -24.37 12.69 8.49
C PHE A 23 -23.40 13.16 7.39
N GLY A 24 -23.90 13.67 6.26
CA GLY A 24 -23.04 13.99 5.10
C GLY A 24 -22.22 12.78 4.62
N SER A 25 -20.99 13.03 4.14
CA SER A 25 -20.10 12.03 3.53
C SER A 25 -19.02 11.47 4.45
N ALA A 26 -19.01 11.82 5.74
CA ALA A 26 -17.85 11.59 6.62
C ALA A 26 -17.87 10.24 7.36
N PHE A 27 -18.95 9.48 7.24
CA PHE A 27 -19.18 8.29 8.07
C PHE A 27 -18.88 6.99 7.30
N LYS A 28 -18.43 5.97 8.06
CA LYS A 28 -18.23 4.62 7.54
C LYS A 28 -19.55 4.04 7.05
N GLU A 29 -19.50 3.23 5.99
CA GLU A 29 -20.67 2.57 5.37
C GLU A 29 -21.52 1.82 6.41
N SER A 30 -20.89 1.12 7.35
CA SER A 30 -21.59 0.36 8.40
C SER A 30 -22.39 1.24 9.37
N ILE A 31 -22.00 2.49 9.59
CA ILE A 31 -22.74 3.44 10.43
C ILE A 31 -23.96 3.94 9.66
N ILE A 32 -23.75 4.31 8.39
CA ILE A 32 -24.82 4.77 7.49
C ILE A 32 -25.86 3.68 7.28
N ASP A 33 -25.43 2.44 7.11
CA ASP A 33 -26.30 1.26 6.94
C ASP A 33 -27.23 1.05 8.14
N LYS A 34 -26.70 1.17 9.36
CA LYS A 34 -27.50 1.11 10.60
C LYS A 34 -28.48 2.28 10.69
N ALA A 35 -28.00 3.51 10.46
CA ALA A 35 -28.84 4.70 10.52
C ALA A 35 -30.00 4.64 9.49
N LEU A 36 -29.73 4.17 8.27
CA LEU A 36 -30.76 4.00 7.25
C LEU A 36 -31.78 2.92 7.65
N THR A 37 -31.36 1.86 8.33
CA THR A 37 -32.29 0.84 8.84
C THR A 37 -33.32 1.46 9.79
N GLU A 38 -32.85 2.20 10.80
CA GLU A 38 -33.71 2.84 11.79
C GLU A 38 -34.66 3.85 11.13
N GLU A 39 -34.18 4.65 10.19
CA GLU A 39 -35.00 5.65 9.51
C GLU A 39 -36.07 5.01 8.60
N LEU A 40 -35.76 3.90 7.93
CA LEU A 40 -36.74 3.16 7.12
C LEU A 40 -37.80 2.49 8.00
N LEU A 41 -37.41 1.89 9.13
CA LEU A 41 -38.34 1.30 10.11
C LEU A 41 -39.27 2.38 10.70
N ARG A 42 -38.72 3.55 11.06
CA ARG A 42 -39.49 4.70 11.56
C ARG A 42 -40.54 5.20 10.57
N ARG A 43 -40.28 5.06 9.27
CA ARG A 43 -41.22 5.39 8.18
C ARG A 43 -42.27 4.30 7.92
N GLY A 44 -42.31 3.26 8.75
CA GLY A 44 -43.29 2.16 8.66
C GLY A 44 -42.96 1.14 7.58
N LEU A 45 -41.72 1.08 7.10
CA LEU A 45 -41.27 0.06 6.14
C LEU A 45 -40.73 -1.16 6.89
N LYS A 46 -41.00 -2.36 6.37
CA LYS A 46 -40.34 -3.60 6.82
C LYS A 46 -38.95 -3.66 6.20
N VAL A 47 -37.91 -3.84 7.02
CA VAL A 47 -36.52 -3.92 6.56
C VAL A 47 -35.89 -5.23 7.02
N GLU A 48 -35.33 -5.98 6.09
CA GLU A 48 -34.54 -7.17 6.37
C GLU A 48 -33.10 -6.95 5.93
N ASN A 49 -32.19 -6.86 6.89
CA ASN A 49 -30.77 -6.64 6.63
C ASN A 49 -30.09 -7.95 6.25
N GLN A 50 -29.21 -7.90 5.25
CA GLN A 50 -28.32 -9.01 4.87
C GLN A 50 -29.04 -10.35 4.64
N LYS A 51 -30.29 -10.30 4.15
CA LYS A 51 -31.07 -11.50 3.81
C LYS A 51 -30.48 -12.18 2.58
N ARG A 52 -30.15 -13.46 2.72
CA ARG A 52 -29.69 -14.29 1.59
C ARG A 52 -30.83 -14.53 0.61
N ILE A 53 -30.62 -14.16 -0.65
CA ILE A 53 -31.58 -14.36 -1.75
C ILE A 53 -31.02 -15.27 -2.83
N ASP A 54 -31.92 -15.95 -3.53
CA ASP A 54 -31.58 -16.87 -4.60
C ASP A 54 -31.35 -16.15 -5.92
N ILE A 55 -30.33 -16.60 -6.66
CA ILE A 55 -30.01 -16.14 -8.01
C ILE A 55 -30.33 -17.25 -9.01
N PHE A 56 -31.03 -16.88 -10.07
CA PHE A 56 -31.54 -17.77 -11.09
C PHE A 56 -30.91 -17.48 -12.46
N TYR A 57 -30.53 -18.54 -13.16
CA TYR A 57 -30.21 -18.53 -14.59
C TYR A 57 -31.19 -19.45 -15.31
N GLN A 58 -31.95 -18.93 -16.28
CA GLN A 58 -33.00 -19.68 -16.99
C GLN A 58 -33.94 -20.46 -16.03
N SER A 59 -34.42 -19.79 -14.98
CA SER A 59 -35.30 -20.36 -13.95
C SER A 59 -34.67 -21.46 -13.06
N LYS A 60 -33.40 -21.83 -13.28
CA LYS A 60 -32.64 -22.71 -12.39
C LYS A 60 -31.87 -21.89 -11.36
N LYS A 61 -31.99 -22.24 -10.08
CA LYS A 61 -31.17 -21.66 -9.00
C LYS A 61 -29.70 -22.02 -9.24
N VAL A 62 -28.83 -21.02 -9.29
CA VAL A 62 -27.39 -21.18 -9.57
C VAL A 62 -26.50 -20.62 -8.46
N GLY A 63 -27.07 -19.92 -7.48
CA GLY A 63 -26.31 -19.38 -6.37
C GLY A 63 -27.16 -18.50 -5.46
N THR A 64 -26.48 -17.80 -4.56
CA THR A 64 -27.11 -16.86 -3.63
C THR A 64 -26.38 -15.53 -3.61
N TYR A 65 -27.11 -14.45 -3.40
CA TYR A 65 -26.60 -13.10 -3.22
C TYR A 65 -27.14 -12.54 -1.91
N ILE A 66 -26.38 -11.67 -1.25
CA ILE A 66 -26.78 -11.02 -0.01
C ILE A 66 -26.76 -9.52 -0.29
N PRO A 67 -27.90 -8.89 -0.62
CA PRO A 67 -28.02 -7.43 -0.64
C PRO A 67 -27.89 -6.87 0.77
N ASP A 68 -27.53 -5.59 0.88
CA ASP A 68 -27.46 -4.92 2.19
C ASP A 68 -28.82 -4.93 2.88
N LYS A 69 -29.91 -4.60 2.15
CA LYS A 69 -31.27 -4.60 2.69
C LYS A 69 -32.32 -5.06 1.68
N ILE A 70 -33.39 -5.63 2.21
CA ILE A 70 -34.63 -5.90 1.50
C ILE A 70 -35.76 -5.15 2.19
N VAL A 71 -36.47 -4.31 1.43
CA VAL A 71 -37.59 -3.50 1.92
C VAL A 71 -38.91 -4.10 1.45
N ASN A 72 -39.84 -4.29 2.38
CA ASN A 72 -41.19 -4.85 2.17
C ASN A 72 -41.18 -6.13 1.31
N ASP A 73 -40.17 -6.99 1.50
CA ASP A 73 -39.97 -8.23 0.72
C ASP A 73 -39.94 -8.04 -0.81
N SER A 74 -39.78 -6.80 -1.30
CA SER A 74 -40.05 -6.45 -2.70
C SER A 74 -38.98 -5.57 -3.35
N ILE A 75 -38.16 -4.87 -2.55
CA ILE A 75 -37.19 -3.90 -3.05
C ILE A 75 -35.81 -4.23 -2.50
N LEU A 76 -34.82 -4.37 -3.37
CA LEU A 76 -33.42 -4.53 -2.99
C LEU A 76 -32.77 -3.17 -2.76
N ILE A 77 -31.96 -3.03 -1.72
CA ILE A 77 -31.10 -1.87 -1.51
C ILE A 77 -29.66 -2.35 -1.37
N GLU A 78 -28.79 -1.73 -2.16
CA GLU A 78 -27.33 -1.84 -2.04
C GLU A 78 -26.79 -0.44 -1.69
N LEU A 79 -26.03 -0.37 -0.60
CA LEU A 79 -25.38 0.83 -0.10
C LEU A 79 -23.90 0.84 -0.46
N LYS A 80 -23.38 2.05 -0.63
CA LYS A 80 -21.96 2.34 -0.77
C LYS A 80 -21.65 3.65 -0.04
N ALA A 81 -20.47 3.75 0.56
CA ALA A 81 -19.95 5.01 1.11
C ALA A 81 -18.56 5.28 0.52
N LYS A 82 -18.52 5.66 -0.77
CA LYS A 82 -17.28 5.96 -1.49
C LYS A 82 -17.37 7.25 -2.31
N PRO A 83 -16.25 7.91 -2.66
CA PRO A 83 -16.29 9.22 -3.33
C PRO A 83 -17.20 9.27 -4.56
N PHE A 84 -17.20 8.21 -5.40
CA PHE A 84 -18.08 8.06 -6.56
C PHE A 84 -18.36 6.58 -6.88
N LEU A 85 -19.50 6.32 -7.53
CA LEU A 85 -19.83 5.01 -8.09
C LEU A 85 -19.08 4.76 -9.41
N THR A 86 -18.55 3.56 -9.58
CA THR A 86 -17.87 3.09 -10.78
C THR A 86 -18.84 2.36 -11.71
N LYS A 87 -18.47 2.19 -12.99
CA LYS A 87 -19.23 1.37 -13.95
C LYS A 87 -19.46 -0.06 -13.45
N SER A 88 -18.49 -0.61 -12.73
CA SER A 88 -18.57 -1.96 -12.17
C SER A 88 -19.69 -2.11 -11.16
N ASP A 89 -19.88 -1.13 -10.28
CA ASP A 89 -20.95 -1.16 -9.25
C ASP A 89 -22.33 -1.21 -9.88
N TYR A 90 -22.56 -0.36 -10.88
CA TYR A 90 -23.82 -0.33 -11.62
C TYR A 90 -24.10 -1.67 -12.29
N LEU A 91 -23.09 -2.25 -12.96
CA LEU A 91 -23.23 -3.52 -13.68
C LEU A 91 -23.46 -4.68 -12.71
N GLN A 92 -22.74 -4.73 -11.60
CA GLN A 92 -22.89 -5.76 -10.58
C GLN A 92 -24.31 -5.72 -9.99
N PHE A 93 -24.76 -4.55 -9.54
CA PHE A 93 -26.09 -4.37 -8.99
C PHE A 93 -27.19 -4.78 -9.97
N GLN A 94 -27.11 -4.32 -11.23
CA GLN A 94 -28.08 -4.67 -12.27
C GLN A 94 -28.11 -6.17 -12.57
N ARG A 95 -26.95 -6.85 -12.58
CA ARG A 95 -26.86 -8.30 -12.83
C ARG A 95 -27.53 -9.10 -11.71
N TYR A 96 -27.28 -8.75 -10.45
CA TYR A 96 -27.91 -9.41 -9.32
C TYR A 96 -29.41 -9.14 -9.24
N LEU A 97 -29.85 -7.88 -9.44
CA LEU A 97 -31.27 -7.56 -9.52
C LEU A 97 -31.96 -8.40 -10.61
N LYS A 98 -31.36 -8.46 -11.81
CA LYS A 98 -31.86 -9.27 -12.94
C LYS A 98 -31.90 -10.77 -12.66
N GLY A 99 -30.93 -11.29 -11.92
CA GLY A 99 -30.84 -12.69 -11.54
C GLY A 99 -31.78 -13.08 -10.40
N SER A 100 -32.33 -12.10 -9.67
CA SER A 100 -33.22 -12.33 -8.53
C SER A 100 -34.70 -12.39 -8.93
N ASN A 101 -35.56 -12.64 -7.95
CA ASN A 101 -37.02 -12.53 -8.09
C ASN A 101 -37.57 -11.11 -7.86
N TYR A 102 -36.70 -10.15 -7.55
CA TYR A 102 -37.08 -8.77 -7.27
C TYR A 102 -37.13 -7.93 -8.55
N LYS A 103 -38.16 -7.09 -8.67
CA LYS A 103 -38.37 -6.22 -9.85
C LYS A 103 -37.78 -4.83 -9.69
N LEU A 104 -37.58 -4.38 -8.46
CA LEU A 104 -37.09 -3.04 -8.14
C LEU A 104 -35.87 -3.14 -7.23
N GLY A 105 -34.88 -2.29 -7.50
CA GLY A 105 -33.79 -2.09 -6.57
C GLY A 105 -33.20 -0.68 -6.60
N PHE A 106 -32.58 -0.29 -5.50
CA PHE A 106 -31.85 0.96 -5.32
C PHE A 106 -30.37 0.69 -5.10
N LEU A 107 -29.52 1.32 -5.91
CA LEU A 107 -28.10 1.48 -5.63
C LEU A 107 -27.88 2.90 -5.10
N ILE A 108 -27.42 2.99 -3.87
CA ILE A 108 -27.33 4.25 -3.12
C ILE A 108 -25.89 4.47 -2.68
N ASN A 109 -25.34 5.63 -3.00
CA ASN A 109 -24.00 6.01 -2.57
C ASN A 109 -24.03 7.27 -1.73
N PHE A 110 -23.61 7.15 -0.48
CA PHE A 110 -23.34 8.25 0.44
C PHE A 110 -21.87 8.69 0.27
N GLY A 111 -21.54 9.14 -0.94
CA GLY A 111 -20.19 9.60 -1.32
C GLY A 111 -20.00 11.09 -1.13
N ASN A 112 -19.20 11.76 -1.98
CA ASN A 112 -19.09 13.24 -1.96
C ASN A 112 -20.43 13.94 -2.19
N LYS A 113 -21.36 13.25 -2.86
CA LYS A 113 -22.76 13.64 -2.98
C LYS A 113 -23.65 12.40 -2.83
N LEU A 114 -24.81 12.58 -2.22
CA LEU A 114 -25.83 11.53 -2.20
C LEU A 114 -26.26 11.20 -3.64
N THR A 115 -26.04 9.95 -4.04
CA THR A 115 -26.46 9.43 -5.34
C THR A 115 -27.43 8.29 -5.14
N ILE A 116 -28.66 8.42 -5.65
CA ILE A 116 -29.69 7.38 -5.58
C ILE A 116 -30.02 6.94 -7.01
N LYS A 117 -29.76 5.68 -7.35
CA LYS A 117 -30.16 5.09 -8.63
C LYS A 117 -31.22 4.02 -8.42
N ARG A 118 -32.38 4.23 -9.04
CA ARG A 118 -33.52 3.32 -9.03
C ARG A 118 -33.53 2.50 -10.32
N TYR A 119 -33.50 1.18 -10.21
CA TYR A 119 -33.54 0.25 -11.35
C TYR A 119 -34.80 -0.60 -11.30
N VAL A 120 -35.57 -0.59 -12.38
CA VAL A 120 -36.74 -1.46 -12.58
C VAL A 120 -36.37 -2.51 -13.62
N TYR A 121 -36.45 -3.78 -13.23
CA TYR A 121 -36.32 -4.91 -14.14
C TYR A 121 -37.67 -5.62 -14.27
N ASP A 122 -38.35 -5.37 -15.40
CA ASP A 122 -39.58 -6.05 -15.76
C ASP A 122 -39.28 -7.16 -16.78
N LYS A 123 -39.47 -8.42 -16.37
CA LYS A 123 -39.27 -9.60 -17.24
C LYS A 123 -40.18 -9.54 -18.48
N ILE A 124 -41.34 -8.89 -18.40
CA ILE A 124 -42.38 -8.88 -19.46
C ILE A 124 -41.97 -8.05 -20.70
N ARG A 125 -41.11 -7.02 -20.53
CA ARG A 125 -40.67 -6.19 -21.67
C ARG A 125 -39.80 -6.93 -22.69
N LYS A 126 -39.26 -8.11 -22.35
CA LYS A 126 -38.43 -8.90 -23.26
C LYS A 126 -39.22 -9.74 -24.24
N ASP A 127 -40.31 -10.37 -23.81
CA ASP A 127 -41.12 -11.20 -24.71
C ASP A 127 -41.72 -10.35 -25.83
N GLN A 128 -42.16 -9.13 -25.52
CA GLN A 128 -42.69 -8.21 -26.54
C GLN A 128 -41.63 -7.65 -27.49
N ARG A 129 -40.36 -7.51 -27.07
CA ARG A 129 -39.26 -7.12 -27.96
C ARG A 129 -38.82 -8.29 -28.83
N GLN A 130 -38.67 -9.49 -28.26
CA GLN A 130 -38.36 -10.70 -29.04
C GLN A 130 -39.46 -11.01 -30.07
N ILE A 131 -40.73 -10.89 -29.70
CA ILE A 131 -41.86 -11.06 -30.63
C ILE A 131 -41.87 -9.96 -31.69
N ARG A 132 -41.62 -8.69 -31.34
CA ARG A 132 -41.47 -7.60 -32.32
C ARG A 132 -40.28 -7.78 -33.25
N ASP A 133 -39.15 -8.27 -32.75
CA ASP A 133 -37.93 -8.50 -33.52
C ASP A 133 -38.08 -9.71 -34.47
N LEU A 134 -38.88 -10.71 -34.08
CA LEU A 134 -39.28 -11.83 -34.94
C LEU A 134 -40.29 -11.40 -36.03
N LEU A 135 -41.26 -10.54 -35.67
CA LEU A 135 -42.25 -10.00 -36.63
C LEU A 135 -41.65 -8.96 -37.59
N ASN A 136 -40.67 -8.18 -37.15
CA ASN A 136 -39.95 -7.19 -37.95
C ASN A 136 -38.75 -7.77 -38.71
N GLY A 137 -38.58 -9.09 -38.70
CA GLY A 137 -37.47 -9.80 -39.33
C GLY A 137 -37.40 -9.71 -40.87
N SER A 138 -38.33 -9.02 -41.55
CA SER A 138 -38.27 -8.81 -43.01
C SER A 138 -37.85 -7.40 -43.45
N ALA A 139 -37.51 -6.48 -42.55
CA ALA A 139 -36.99 -5.17 -42.94
C ALA A 139 -35.86 -4.71 -42.02
N ARG A 140 -34.64 -5.20 -42.29
CA ARG A 140 -33.42 -4.58 -41.74
C ARG A 140 -33.21 -3.24 -42.45
N ASP A 141 -33.59 -2.14 -41.79
CA ASP A 141 -33.21 -0.78 -42.16
C ASP A 141 -31.67 -0.63 -42.08
N PRO A 142 -30.97 -0.36 -43.20
CA PRO A 142 -29.51 -0.20 -43.23
C PRO A 142 -28.97 0.98 -42.41
N ARG A 143 -29.84 1.90 -41.95
CA ARG A 143 -29.41 3.09 -41.21
C ARG A 143 -29.04 2.81 -39.75
N PHE A 144 -29.56 1.73 -39.15
CA PHE A 144 -29.30 1.41 -37.73
C PHE A 144 -27.94 0.74 -37.48
N THR A 145 -27.32 0.19 -38.52
CA THR A 145 -25.97 -0.41 -38.43
C THR A 145 -24.84 0.61 -38.49
N LYS A 146 -25.13 1.91 -38.68
CA LYS A 146 -24.11 2.96 -38.82
C LYS A 146 -23.79 3.71 -37.51
N GLU A 147 -24.66 3.67 -36.50
CA GLU A 147 -24.50 4.47 -35.27
C GLU A 147 -23.70 3.80 -34.13
N ILE A 148 -23.21 2.56 -34.30
CA ILE A 148 -22.30 1.91 -33.33
C ILE A 148 -20.89 1.76 -33.92
N ARG A 149 -20.40 2.81 -34.58
CA ARG A 149 -18.97 2.90 -34.92
C ARG A 149 -18.41 4.31 -34.76
N GLU A 150 -18.76 4.99 -33.67
CA GLU A 150 -18.03 6.17 -33.20
C GLU A 150 -18.00 6.20 -31.67
N ARG A 151 -17.23 5.29 -31.09
CA ARG A 151 -16.59 5.57 -29.80
C ARG A 151 -15.12 5.24 -29.98
N SER A 152 -14.33 6.31 -29.95
CA SER A 152 -12.86 6.38 -30.07
C SER A 152 -12.20 5.02 -29.86
N ALA A 153 -11.84 4.36 -30.96
CA ALA A 153 -10.80 3.36 -30.89
C ALA A 153 -9.50 4.11 -30.62
N PHE A 154 -8.76 3.73 -29.57
CA PHE A 154 -7.46 4.30 -29.23
C PHE A 154 -6.64 4.48 -30.50
N THR A 155 -6.31 5.73 -30.84
CA THR A 155 -5.53 5.98 -32.05
C THR A 155 -4.13 5.40 -31.83
N LEU A 156 -3.48 4.90 -32.89
CA LEU A 156 -2.11 4.39 -32.78
C LEU A 156 -1.17 5.45 -32.18
N MET A 157 -1.42 6.72 -32.51
CA MET A 157 -0.69 7.86 -31.96
C MET A 157 -0.88 7.99 -30.45
N GLU A 158 -2.09 7.82 -29.94
CA GLU A 158 -2.38 7.88 -28.50
C GLU A 158 -1.69 6.74 -27.73
N LEU A 159 -1.66 5.53 -28.30
CA LEU A 159 -0.91 4.41 -27.72
C LEU A 159 0.60 4.68 -27.71
N LEU A 160 1.15 5.21 -28.80
CA LEU A 160 2.57 5.56 -28.90
C LEU A 160 2.97 6.65 -27.91
N ILE A 161 2.12 7.67 -27.72
CA ILE A 161 2.35 8.73 -26.74
C ILE A 161 2.35 8.16 -25.33
N ILE A 162 1.42 7.26 -24.98
CA ILE A 162 1.37 6.64 -23.65
C ILE A 162 2.63 5.81 -23.39
N ILE A 163 3.05 5.00 -24.35
CA ILE A 163 4.28 4.19 -24.21
C ILE A 163 5.50 5.10 -24.08
N GLY A 164 5.58 6.18 -24.84
CA GLY A 164 6.66 7.15 -24.77
C GLY A 164 6.73 7.84 -23.40
N ILE A 165 5.60 8.36 -22.91
CA ILE A 165 5.51 8.98 -21.58
C ILE A 165 5.84 7.96 -20.49
N PHE A 166 5.33 6.73 -20.60
CA PHE A 166 5.59 5.68 -19.64
C PHE A 166 7.07 5.29 -19.59
N ALA A 167 7.75 5.18 -20.74
CA ALA A 167 9.18 4.89 -20.81
C ALA A 167 10.02 6.01 -20.15
N ILE A 168 9.66 7.27 -20.38
CA ILE A 168 10.33 8.42 -19.75
C ILE A 168 10.13 8.38 -18.22
N LEU A 169 8.90 8.18 -17.76
CA LEU A 169 8.59 8.08 -16.33
C LEU A 169 9.28 6.89 -15.67
N ALA A 170 9.32 5.74 -16.34
CA ALA A 170 10.02 4.56 -15.86
C ALA A 170 11.53 4.81 -15.74
N GLY A 171 12.15 5.49 -16.71
CA GLY A 171 13.56 5.87 -16.67
C GLY A 171 13.89 6.78 -15.48
N ILE A 172 13.09 7.83 -15.26
CA ILE A 172 13.28 8.76 -14.12
C ILE A 172 13.05 8.04 -12.79
N GLY A 173 11.98 7.23 -12.70
CA GLY A 173 11.65 6.46 -11.50
C GLY A 173 12.75 5.46 -11.14
N PHE A 174 13.33 4.79 -12.12
CA PHE A 174 14.40 3.83 -11.91
C PHE A 174 15.68 4.47 -11.33
N ILE A 175 16.11 5.62 -11.86
CA ILE A 175 17.27 6.35 -11.34
C ILE A 175 17.05 6.77 -9.87
N SER A 176 15.85 7.25 -9.56
CA SER A 176 15.48 7.64 -8.19
C SER A 176 15.58 6.48 -7.19
N ILE A 177 15.14 5.28 -7.59
CA ILE A 177 15.17 4.07 -6.75
C ILE A 177 16.61 3.61 -6.49
N VAL A 178 17.48 3.62 -7.50
CA VAL A 178 18.89 3.21 -7.34
C VAL A 178 19.61 4.17 -6.39
N ASN A 179 19.44 5.47 -6.58
CA ASN A 179 20.03 6.48 -5.69
C ASN A 179 19.49 6.35 -4.26
N TYR A 180 18.20 6.06 -4.10
CA TYR A 180 17.62 5.82 -2.78
C TYR A 180 18.26 4.60 -2.11
N LYS A 181 18.40 3.47 -2.82
CA LYS A 181 19.05 2.26 -2.28
C LYS A 181 20.49 2.53 -1.83
N GLN A 182 21.29 3.21 -2.65
CA GLN A 182 22.69 3.49 -2.30
C GLN A 182 22.80 4.35 -1.03
N ASN A 183 21.93 5.35 -0.84
CA ASN A 183 21.95 6.16 0.38
C ASN A 183 21.45 5.38 1.63
N GLN A 184 20.57 4.38 1.44
CA GLN A 184 20.17 3.47 2.52
C GLN A 184 21.34 2.56 2.93
N ASP A 185 22.13 2.05 1.98
CA ASP A 185 23.30 1.23 2.27
C ASP A 185 24.30 2.02 3.13
N LEU A 186 24.62 3.28 2.77
CA LEU A 186 25.50 4.16 3.56
C LEU A 186 24.99 4.34 5.00
N THR A 187 23.68 4.52 5.16
CA THR A 187 23.05 4.70 6.48
C THR A 187 23.11 3.41 7.30
N SER A 188 22.81 2.26 6.70
CA SER A 188 22.89 0.94 7.36
C SER A 188 24.31 0.63 7.82
N THR A 189 25.30 0.78 6.93
CA THR A 189 26.71 0.51 7.26
C THR A 189 27.22 1.43 8.36
N THR A 190 26.79 2.69 8.39
CA THR A 190 27.10 3.60 9.50
C THR A 190 26.56 3.06 10.83
N GLN A 191 25.31 2.62 10.85
CA GLN A 191 24.65 2.10 12.05
C GLN A 191 25.32 0.81 12.53
N GLU A 192 25.67 -0.09 11.62
CA GLU A 192 26.40 -1.33 11.92
C GLU A 192 27.77 -1.05 12.55
N ILE A 193 28.56 -0.13 11.99
CA ILE A 193 29.85 0.26 12.58
C ILE A 193 29.65 0.85 13.98
N VAL A 194 28.65 1.72 14.15
CA VAL A 194 28.35 2.33 15.46
C VAL A 194 27.89 1.28 16.48
N GLU A 195 27.10 0.29 16.05
CA GLU A 195 26.69 -0.83 16.89
C GLU A 195 27.91 -1.64 17.34
N VAL A 196 28.86 -1.93 16.44
CA VAL A 196 30.09 -2.67 16.78
C VAL A 196 30.99 -1.87 17.71
N LEU A 197 31.11 -0.55 17.52
CA LEU A 197 31.84 0.33 18.45
C LEU A 197 31.19 0.36 19.83
N ARG A 198 29.86 0.48 19.91
CA ARG A 198 29.12 0.43 21.18
C ARG A 198 29.21 -0.95 21.83
N ASN A 199 29.22 -2.01 21.03
CA ASN A 199 29.42 -3.37 21.52
C ASN A 199 30.81 -3.51 22.15
N ALA A 200 31.88 -3.08 21.46
CA ALA A 200 33.23 -3.08 22.01
C ALA A 200 33.35 -2.25 23.30
N GLN A 201 32.74 -1.06 23.33
CA GLN A 201 32.69 -0.22 24.52
C GLN A 201 32.00 -0.93 25.69
N ASN A 202 30.82 -1.51 25.47
CA ASN A 202 30.06 -2.24 26.50
C ASN A 202 30.80 -3.49 26.99
N ARG A 203 31.47 -4.22 26.10
CA ARG A 203 32.28 -5.39 26.45
C ARG A 203 33.51 -5.05 27.27
N SER A 204 34.12 -3.89 27.02
CA SER A 204 35.21 -3.37 27.84
C SER A 204 34.72 -2.96 29.23
N LEU A 205 33.54 -2.34 29.32
CA LEU A 205 32.91 -1.97 30.59
C LEU A 205 32.58 -3.20 31.44
N SER A 206 32.03 -4.25 30.84
CA SER A 206 31.70 -5.50 31.54
C SER A 206 32.92 -6.40 31.77
N GLN A 207 34.08 -6.05 31.19
CA GLN A 207 35.26 -6.91 31.14
C GLN A 207 34.93 -8.31 30.61
N GLU A 208 34.15 -8.38 29.53
CA GLU A 208 33.80 -9.66 28.90
C GLU A 208 35.07 -10.38 28.42
N ALA A 209 35.19 -11.66 28.74
CA ALA A 209 36.25 -12.54 28.29
C ALA A 209 35.80 -13.32 27.05
N THR A 210 36.67 -13.52 26.05
CA THR A 210 36.45 -14.55 25.05
C THR A 210 36.84 -15.93 25.58
N SER A 211 36.28 -16.98 24.96
CA SER A 211 36.66 -18.37 25.25
C SER A 211 38.15 -18.64 25.03
N THR A 212 38.81 -17.85 24.18
CA THR A 212 40.23 -17.98 23.85
C THR A 212 41.14 -17.35 24.90
N THR A 213 40.79 -16.18 25.43
CA THR A 213 41.65 -15.46 26.40
C THR A 213 41.42 -15.91 27.84
N GLY A 214 40.21 -16.38 28.17
CA GLY A 214 39.84 -16.82 29.52
C GLY A 214 39.85 -15.72 30.59
N THR A 215 40.18 -14.48 30.22
CA THR A 215 40.26 -13.31 31.11
C THR A 215 39.63 -12.10 30.41
N GLY A 216 38.90 -11.29 31.17
CA GLY A 216 38.32 -10.03 30.70
C GLY A 216 39.37 -8.98 30.36
N GLY A 217 39.02 -7.98 29.56
CA GLY A 217 39.96 -6.91 29.24
C GLY A 217 39.43 -5.88 28.26
N SER A 218 40.34 -5.15 27.63
CA SER A 218 40.00 -4.15 26.62
C SER A 218 39.40 -4.79 25.38
N TRP A 219 38.46 -4.10 24.77
CA TRP A 219 37.91 -4.43 23.47
C TRP A 219 38.08 -3.25 22.54
N GLY A 220 38.25 -3.54 21.26
CA GLY A 220 38.46 -2.51 20.25
C GLY A 220 37.91 -2.89 18.89
N VAL A 221 37.86 -1.88 18.02
CA VAL A 221 37.50 -2.03 16.61
C VAL A 221 38.66 -1.51 15.78
N HIS A 222 39.17 -2.36 14.89
CA HIS A 222 40.19 -2.02 13.92
C HIS A 222 39.54 -1.76 12.57
N PHE A 223 39.97 -0.71 11.87
CA PHE A 223 39.49 -0.29 10.57
C PHE A 223 40.67 -0.29 9.61
N GLU A 224 40.54 -1.02 8.50
CA GLU A 224 41.59 -1.14 7.47
C GLU A 224 41.04 -0.65 6.13
N ASN A 225 41.78 0.24 5.48
CA ASN A 225 41.51 0.69 4.11
C ASN A 225 42.67 0.25 3.18
N PRO A 226 42.64 -0.98 2.63
CA PRO A 226 43.69 -1.46 1.75
C PRO A 226 43.60 -0.81 0.37
N ASN A 227 44.62 -0.04 -0.02
CA ASN A 227 44.93 0.49 -1.37
C ASN A 227 43.77 0.64 -2.40
N GLY A 228 42.61 1.16 -1.99
CA GLY A 228 41.51 1.51 -2.90
C GLY A 228 40.89 0.34 -3.68
N ASP A 229 41.13 -0.91 -3.29
CA ASP A 229 40.63 -2.10 -4.01
C ASP A 229 39.17 -2.45 -3.64
N GLY A 230 38.50 -1.64 -2.81
CA GLY A 230 37.15 -1.92 -2.31
C GLY A 230 37.10 -3.10 -1.32
N ASN A 231 38.25 -3.45 -0.75
CA ASN A 231 38.40 -4.51 0.25
C ASN A 231 38.44 -3.95 1.68
N ASP A 232 37.87 -2.77 1.88
CA ASP A 232 37.79 -2.07 3.14
C ASP A 232 37.06 -2.94 4.17
N PHE A 233 37.60 -3.05 5.37
CA PHE A 233 37.01 -3.89 6.41
C PHE A 233 37.19 -3.32 7.81
N TYR A 234 36.38 -3.81 8.73
CA TYR A 234 36.56 -3.56 10.15
C TYR A 234 36.44 -4.85 10.97
N GLU A 235 37.21 -4.92 12.05
CA GLU A 235 37.35 -6.09 12.89
C GLU A 235 37.11 -5.75 14.36
N LEU A 236 36.21 -6.51 15.00
CA LEU A 236 36.06 -6.49 16.45
C LEU A 236 37.09 -7.43 17.05
N PHE A 237 37.83 -6.95 18.04
CA PHE A 237 38.84 -7.76 18.73
C PHE A 237 38.83 -7.51 20.23
N GLN A 238 39.36 -8.50 20.97
CA GLN A 238 39.66 -8.38 22.40
C GLN A 238 41.19 -8.27 22.57
N GLY A 239 41.65 -7.24 23.27
CA GLY A 239 43.06 -7.01 23.57
C GLY A 239 43.40 -5.54 23.80
N SER A 240 44.53 -5.28 24.48
CA SER A 240 45.07 -3.93 24.68
C SER A 240 45.77 -3.36 23.45
N ASN A 241 45.95 -4.17 22.40
CA ASN A 241 46.45 -3.78 21.10
C ASN A 241 45.90 -4.74 20.05
N TYR A 242 45.75 -4.26 18.81
CA TYR A 242 45.18 -5.06 17.73
C TYR A 242 46.10 -6.20 17.28
N ASN A 243 47.40 -5.94 17.09
CA ASN A 243 48.36 -6.92 16.54
C ASN A 243 48.51 -8.20 17.36
N ASN A 244 48.37 -8.11 18.69
CA ASN A 244 48.39 -9.26 19.60
C ASN A 244 46.99 -9.58 20.18
N GLY A 245 45.95 -8.93 19.66
CA GLY A 245 44.57 -9.13 20.08
C GLY A 245 43.97 -10.40 19.49
N THR A 246 42.87 -10.85 20.09
CA THR A 246 42.05 -11.95 19.54
C THR A 246 40.94 -11.35 18.69
N ILE A 247 40.96 -11.61 17.38
CA ILE A 247 39.90 -11.19 16.46
C ILE A 247 38.65 -12.04 16.73
N VAL A 248 37.51 -11.37 16.92
CA VAL A 248 36.22 -11.98 17.24
C VAL A 248 35.29 -11.99 16.03
N SER A 249 35.29 -10.91 15.25
CA SER A 249 34.53 -10.84 14.00
C SER A 249 35.18 -9.90 13.01
N LYS A 250 35.09 -10.25 11.73
CA LYS A 250 35.52 -9.44 10.59
C LYS A 250 34.32 -9.13 9.70
N SER A 251 34.17 -7.86 9.34
CA SER A 251 33.12 -7.38 8.44
C SER A 251 33.74 -6.55 7.33
N ASN A 252 33.49 -6.94 6.08
CA ASN A 252 33.87 -6.13 4.91
C ASN A 252 32.81 -5.06 4.66
N LEU A 253 33.21 -3.90 4.16
CA LEU A 253 32.28 -2.88 3.71
C LEU A 253 31.55 -3.36 2.44
N PRO A 254 30.30 -2.92 2.22
CA PRO A 254 29.60 -3.13 0.96
C PRO A 254 30.41 -2.56 -0.22
N SER A 255 30.33 -3.21 -1.38
CA SER A 255 31.13 -2.85 -2.57
C SER A 255 30.84 -1.46 -3.16
N ASN A 256 29.84 -0.74 -2.66
CA ASN A 256 29.48 0.62 -3.06
C ASN A 256 29.93 1.68 -2.04
N ILE A 257 30.59 1.28 -0.94
CA ILE A 257 31.05 2.16 0.15
C ILE A 257 32.56 1.98 0.32
N GLN A 258 33.25 3.07 0.63
CA GLN A 258 34.68 3.08 0.97
C GLN A 258 34.92 3.91 2.23
N PHE A 259 36.07 3.69 2.88
CA PHE A 259 36.61 4.61 3.88
C PHE A 259 37.24 5.83 3.20
N ASP A 260 36.84 7.02 3.68
CA ASP A 260 37.62 8.24 3.49
C ASP A 260 38.62 8.42 4.66
N ILE A 261 38.26 7.92 5.84
CA ILE A 261 39.10 7.90 7.05
C ILE A 261 38.89 6.53 7.73
N PRO A 262 39.94 5.68 7.85
CA PRO A 262 41.33 5.93 7.48
C PRO A 262 41.54 6.10 5.96
N ALA A 263 42.59 6.86 5.59
CA ALA A 263 42.94 7.08 4.18
C ALA A 263 43.39 5.77 3.51
N SER A 264 43.34 5.73 2.17
CA SER A 264 43.77 4.56 1.39
C SER A 264 45.20 4.14 1.76
N GLY A 265 45.40 2.84 1.98
CA GLY A 265 46.66 2.24 2.43
C GLY A 265 46.95 2.45 3.92
N SER A 266 45.98 2.93 4.70
CA SER A 266 46.13 3.19 6.14
C SER A 266 45.08 2.46 6.96
N SER A 267 45.33 2.40 8.27
CA SER A 267 44.44 1.81 9.25
C SER A 267 44.17 2.77 10.41
N SER A 268 43.07 2.53 11.12
CA SER A 268 42.71 3.25 12.35
C SER A 268 42.19 2.25 13.37
N THR A 269 42.52 2.42 14.65
CA THR A 269 42.08 1.50 15.70
C THR A 269 41.52 2.27 16.88
N VAL A 270 40.34 1.87 17.34
CA VAL A 270 39.71 2.40 18.55
C VAL A 270 39.74 1.31 19.61
N ILE A 271 40.39 1.57 20.74
CA ILE A 271 40.46 0.66 21.89
C ILE A 271 39.76 1.33 23.06
N PHE A 272 38.89 0.60 23.74
CA PHE A 272 38.21 1.07 24.93
C PHE A 272 38.87 0.49 26.18
N SER A 273 39.14 1.37 27.13
CA SER A 273 39.72 1.01 28.42
C SER A 273 38.75 0.14 29.24
N PRO A 274 39.23 -0.92 29.92
CA PRO A 274 38.40 -1.74 30.80
C PRO A 274 37.79 -0.88 31.92
N ILE A 275 36.61 -1.27 32.41
CA ILE A 275 35.92 -0.62 33.55
C ILE A 275 35.37 0.78 33.24
N THR A 276 36.09 1.61 32.47
CA THR A 276 35.69 2.99 32.17
C THR A 276 34.99 3.12 30.81
N GLY A 277 35.28 2.24 29.85
CA GLY A 277 34.71 2.29 28.50
C GLY A 277 35.11 3.55 27.72
N LEU A 278 36.12 4.28 28.20
CA LEU A 278 36.65 5.46 27.52
C LEU A 278 37.63 5.01 26.42
N PRO A 279 37.63 5.67 25.26
CA PRO A 279 38.58 5.36 24.21
C PRO A 279 39.97 5.85 24.60
N ASP A 280 41.01 5.11 24.21
CA ASP A 280 42.40 5.51 24.46
C ASP A 280 42.77 6.81 23.71
N THR A 281 42.12 7.06 22.56
CA THR A 281 42.30 8.29 21.79
C THR A 281 41.00 8.65 21.05
N ALA A 282 40.65 9.95 21.05
CA ALA A 282 39.53 10.45 20.28
C ALA A 282 39.78 10.20 18.78
N THR A 283 38.82 9.58 18.10
CA THR A 283 39.00 9.05 16.75
C THR A 283 37.80 9.41 15.88
N THR A 284 38.07 9.68 14.60
CA THR A 284 37.05 9.90 13.57
C THR A 284 37.19 8.84 12.50
N ILE A 285 36.07 8.25 12.11
CA ILE A 285 35.94 7.33 10.98
C ILE A 285 34.98 7.96 9.98
N LYS A 286 35.31 7.92 8.70
CA LYS A 286 34.48 8.51 7.65
C LYS A 286 34.34 7.53 6.50
N ILE A 287 33.11 7.32 6.06
CA ILE A 287 32.77 6.47 4.92
C ILE A 287 31.98 7.26 3.89
N SER A 288 32.10 6.90 2.62
CA SER A 288 31.40 7.55 1.52
C SER A 288 30.94 6.56 0.45
N LEU A 289 29.97 6.95 -0.37
CA LEU A 289 29.61 6.20 -1.56
C LEU A 289 30.69 6.36 -2.64
N ILE A 290 31.16 5.26 -3.21
CA ILE A 290 32.16 5.27 -4.30
C ILE A 290 31.62 6.02 -5.52
N SER A 291 30.34 5.82 -5.85
CA SER A 291 29.67 6.47 -7.00
C SER A 291 29.42 7.98 -6.78
N SER A 292 29.38 8.43 -5.52
CA SER A 292 29.08 9.81 -5.15
C SER A 292 29.77 10.17 -3.83
N PRO A 293 31.08 10.48 -3.85
CA PRO A 293 31.86 10.70 -2.62
C PRO A 293 31.38 11.85 -1.72
N THR A 294 30.52 12.73 -2.24
CA THR A 294 29.84 13.78 -1.46
C THR A 294 28.79 13.23 -0.51
N SER A 295 28.18 12.08 -0.82
CA SER A 295 27.33 11.32 0.09
C SER A 295 28.22 10.56 1.06
N SER A 296 28.44 11.13 2.24
CA SER A 296 29.34 10.58 3.25
C SER A 296 28.73 10.62 4.64
N SER A 297 29.27 9.80 5.53
CA SER A 297 28.89 9.67 6.92
C SER A 297 30.13 9.71 7.80
N THR A 298 30.08 10.46 8.90
CA THR A 298 31.24 10.71 9.77
C THR A 298 30.91 10.26 11.19
N ILE A 299 31.61 9.22 11.64
CA ILE A 299 31.48 8.68 12.99
C ILE A 299 32.59 9.28 13.85
N THR A 300 32.20 9.93 14.94
CA THR A 300 33.14 10.54 15.90
C THR A 300 33.04 9.83 17.24
N ILE A 301 34.18 9.36 17.74
CA ILE A 301 34.37 8.81 19.07
C ILE A 301 35.20 9.84 19.85
N ASN A 302 34.57 10.58 20.76
CA ASN A 302 35.27 11.61 21.51
C ASN A 302 35.99 11.03 22.75
N ALA A 303 36.83 11.85 23.41
CA ALA A 303 37.57 11.43 24.60
C ALA A 303 36.69 11.05 25.81
N ASN A 304 35.41 11.41 25.83
CA ASN A 304 34.47 11.04 26.89
C ASN A 304 33.68 9.76 26.60
N GLY A 305 34.02 9.04 25.51
CA GLY A 305 33.39 7.79 25.12
C GLY A 305 32.04 7.95 24.43
N LYS A 306 31.62 9.16 24.09
CA LYS A 306 30.41 9.37 23.27
C LYS A 306 30.72 9.06 21.80
N ILE A 307 29.92 8.16 21.23
CA ILE A 307 29.94 7.79 19.80
C ILE A 307 28.78 8.49 19.09
N GLN A 308 29.08 9.31 18.09
CA GLN A 308 28.11 10.10 17.30
C GLN A 308 28.31 9.89 15.79
N TYR A 309 27.24 10.01 15.00
CA TYR A 309 27.23 9.90 13.54
C TYR A 309 26.09 10.73 12.94
#